data_AF-A0A259YWB3-F1
#
_entry.id   AF-A0A259YWB3-F1
#
_cell.length_a   1.000
_cell.length_b   1.000
_cell.length_c   1.000
_cell.angle_alpha   90.00
_cell.angle_beta   90.00
_cell.angle_gamma   90.00
#
_symmetry.space_group_name_H-M   'P 1'
#
loop_
_entity.id
_entity.type
_entity.pdbx_description
1 polymer ?
#
loop_
_entity_poly.entity_id
_entity_poly.type
_entity_poly.pdbx_seq_one_letter_code
_entity_poly.pdbx_strand_id
1 'polypeptide(L)'
;MRKLTGIAAIAVVVAGLTACSSSDDSVAAPTDCTPTLGASDLAEEGVLTMATNATLPPMQYVDPNGDVIGMRVDLGKEIAKRLCLTPKFVNIEFEAQIPGVQAGRWDMIDTGMFYTPARAETIDLVPYEVQAVSISVPSGNPESISSVDDLAGKTIGVEAPGYEFDTLTAMAEQFAAEGKPALTVQTFKTNADAYQALSAGQLDGTSIVESVTSFYQEDGRFETAVGGINEAPLAMGFAKDSKSSAEVARVLSEMRSDGYLPDLFEQYDVTGYDGDIAVSTGPLDS
;
A
#
# COMPACT_ATOMS: atom_id res chain seq x y z
N MET A 1 -10.90 17.68 -89.65
CA MET A 1 -11.14 18.98 -88.99
C MET A 1 -11.75 18.73 -87.61
N ARG A 2 -11.32 19.53 -86.61
CA ARG A 2 -11.67 19.53 -85.16
C ARG A 2 -10.90 18.51 -84.32
N LYS A 3 -9.67 18.82 -83.84
CA LYS A 3 -9.19 19.71 -82.74
C LYS A 3 -9.26 19.04 -81.35
N LEU A 4 -8.07 19.00 -80.73
CA LEU A 4 -7.70 18.57 -79.38
C LEU A 4 -8.48 19.31 -78.28
N THR A 5 -8.66 18.68 -77.11
CA THR A 5 -8.01 19.06 -75.82
C THR A 5 -8.26 17.97 -74.77
N GLY A 6 -7.20 17.58 -74.03
CA GLY A 6 -7.31 16.68 -72.88
C GLY A 6 -7.51 17.44 -71.56
N ILE A 7 -7.67 16.68 -70.47
CA ILE A 7 -7.24 16.98 -69.09
C ILE A 7 -7.22 15.62 -68.35
N ALA A 8 -6.09 15.32 -67.72
CA ALA A 8 -5.89 14.18 -66.83
C ALA A 8 -6.44 14.51 -65.44
N ALA A 9 -7.18 13.56 -64.84
CA ALA A 9 -7.59 13.63 -63.43
C ALA A 9 -6.85 12.53 -62.65
N ILE A 10 -5.95 12.95 -61.77
CA ILE A 10 -5.31 12.12 -60.74
C ILE A 10 -6.31 12.04 -59.58
N ALA A 11 -6.79 10.84 -59.26
CA ALA A 11 -7.53 10.58 -58.04
C ALA A 11 -6.66 9.72 -57.10
N VAL A 12 -6.30 10.34 -55.97
CA VAL A 12 -5.49 9.79 -54.89
C VAL A 12 -6.29 8.70 -54.16
N VAL A 13 -5.72 7.50 -54.06
CA VAL A 13 -6.23 6.43 -53.20
C VAL A 13 -5.70 6.69 -51.79
N VAL A 14 -6.59 7.09 -50.87
CA VAL A 14 -6.28 7.14 -49.43
C VAL A 14 -6.60 5.77 -48.85
N ALA A 15 -5.56 4.99 -48.55
CA ALA A 15 -5.68 3.75 -47.78
C ALA A 15 -5.89 4.12 -46.30
N GLY A 16 -7.07 3.79 -45.78
CA GLY A 16 -7.36 3.90 -44.35
C GLY A 16 -6.56 2.85 -43.58
N LEU A 17 -5.53 3.30 -42.86
CA LEU A 17 -4.88 2.53 -41.80
C LEU A 17 -5.78 2.58 -40.57
N THR A 18 -6.59 1.53 -40.38
CA THR A 18 -7.19 1.22 -39.08
C THR A 18 -6.08 0.82 -38.12
N ALA A 19 -5.63 1.77 -37.31
CA ALA A 19 -4.81 1.49 -36.14
C ALA A 19 -5.69 0.82 -35.08
N CYS A 20 -5.33 -0.40 -34.69
CA CYS A 20 -5.86 -1.04 -33.51
C CYS A 20 -5.44 -0.20 -32.29
N SER A 21 -6.41 0.45 -31.66
CA SER A 21 -6.25 1.09 -30.36
C SER A 21 -6.24 0.00 -29.30
N SER A 22 -5.09 -0.25 -28.71
CA SER A 22 -5.01 -0.86 -27.38
C SER A 22 -5.62 0.13 -26.40
N SER A 23 -6.59 -0.30 -25.60
CA SER A 23 -7.18 0.52 -24.55
C SER A 23 -6.15 0.69 -23.42
N ASP A 24 -5.39 1.78 -23.45
CA ASP A 24 -4.82 2.33 -22.23
C ASP A 24 -5.96 3.04 -21.51
N ASP A 25 -6.48 2.44 -20.45
CA ASP A 25 -7.38 3.09 -19.48
C ASP A 25 -6.59 4.16 -18.70
N SER A 26 -6.16 5.19 -19.42
CA SER A 26 -5.60 6.40 -18.86
C SER A 26 -6.77 7.26 -18.41
N VAL A 27 -7.07 7.20 -17.10
CA VAL A 27 -8.04 8.09 -16.47
C VAL A 27 -7.54 9.53 -16.65
N ALA A 28 -8.12 10.27 -17.59
CA ALA A 28 -7.75 11.66 -17.85
C ALA A 28 -7.96 12.51 -16.59
N ALA A 29 -7.03 13.44 -16.33
CA ALA A 29 -7.14 14.38 -15.21
C ALA A 29 -8.47 15.19 -15.29
N PRO A 30 -9.08 15.54 -14.13
CA PRO A 30 -10.30 16.34 -14.11
C PRO A 30 -10.09 17.70 -14.81
N THR A 31 -11.00 18.09 -15.71
CA THR A 31 -10.89 19.34 -16.48
C THR A 31 -11.31 20.61 -15.73
N ASP A 32 -11.91 20.45 -14.55
CA ASP A 32 -12.56 21.54 -13.80
C ASP A 32 -11.78 22.01 -12.56
N CYS A 33 -10.50 21.64 -12.44
CA CYS A 33 -9.69 22.06 -11.31
C CYS A 33 -8.22 22.33 -11.70
N THR A 34 -7.53 23.11 -10.86
CA THR A 34 -6.14 23.54 -11.10
C THR A 34 -5.20 22.70 -10.24
N PRO A 35 -4.23 21.97 -10.83
CA PRO A 35 -3.25 21.21 -10.06
C PRO A 35 -2.43 22.10 -9.12
N THR A 36 -2.26 21.65 -7.88
CA THR A 36 -1.38 22.32 -6.90
C THR A 36 0.09 21.92 -7.06
N LEU A 37 0.35 20.75 -7.66
CA LEU A 37 1.68 20.21 -7.98
C LEU A 37 2.03 20.46 -9.45
N GLY A 38 3.22 21.00 -9.70
CA GLY A 38 3.75 21.24 -11.05
C GLY A 38 4.66 20.12 -11.54
N ALA A 39 5.13 20.23 -12.79
CA ALA A 39 6.01 19.23 -13.41
C ALA A 39 7.31 18.94 -12.63
N SER A 40 7.84 19.92 -11.89
CA SER A 40 9.04 19.74 -11.05
C SER A 40 8.76 19.02 -9.74
N ASP A 41 7.49 18.93 -9.35
CA ASP A 41 7.04 18.35 -8.08
C ASP A 41 6.65 16.86 -8.26
N LEU A 42 6.62 16.37 -9.51
CA LEU A 42 6.10 15.04 -9.89
C LEU A 42 7.13 14.25 -10.69
N ALA A 43 7.10 12.93 -10.57
CA ALA A 43 7.87 12.00 -11.38
C ALA A 43 7.40 12.02 -12.86
N GLU A 44 6.12 12.26 -13.08
CA GLU A 44 5.49 12.41 -14.40
C GLU A 44 4.49 13.57 -14.36
N GLU A 45 4.63 14.54 -15.27
CA GLU A 45 3.79 15.74 -15.28
C GLU A 45 2.29 15.40 -15.38
N GLY A 46 1.49 15.90 -14.44
CA GLY A 46 0.05 15.68 -14.39
C GLY A 46 -0.38 14.31 -13.83
N VAL A 47 0.56 13.48 -13.37
CA VAL A 47 0.32 12.15 -12.86
C VAL A 47 0.83 12.03 -11.42
N LEU A 48 -0.02 11.55 -10.52
CA LEU A 48 0.40 11.15 -9.17
C LEU A 48 0.83 9.68 -9.23
N THR A 49 2.15 9.45 -9.26
CA THR A 49 2.74 8.11 -9.30
C THR A 49 2.92 7.57 -7.89
N MET A 50 2.26 6.45 -7.59
CA MET A 50 2.16 5.87 -6.25
C MET A 50 2.75 4.47 -6.26
N ALA A 51 3.81 4.23 -5.49
CA ALA A 51 4.30 2.87 -5.28
C ALA A 51 3.40 2.13 -4.30
N THR A 52 3.02 0.91 -4.64
CA THR A 52 2.19 0.05 -3.79
C THR A 52 2.72 -1.37 -3.77
N ASN A 53 2.45 -2.12 -2.71
CA ASN A 53 2.67 -3.56 -2.64
C ASN A 53 1.32 -4.26 -2.52
N ALA A 54 0.78 -4.70 -3.66
CA ALA A 54 -0.59 -5.20 -3.79
C ALA A 54 -0.73 -6.67 -3.33
N THR A 55 -0.38 -6.95 -2.06
CA THR A 55 -0.40 -8.30 -1.47
C THR A 55 -1.27 -8.42 -0.21
N LEU A 56 -1.98 -7.35 0.17
CA LEU A 56 -2.70 -7.23 1.44
C LEU A 56 -4.20 -6.99 1.21
N PRO A 57 -4.99 -7.99 0.80
CA PRO A 57 -6.45 -7.85 0.73
C PRO A 57 -7.05 -7.66 2.14
N PRO A 58 -8.08 -6.82 2.33
CA PRO A 58 -8.75 -5.98 1.32
C PRO A 58 -8.12 -4.57 1.17
N MET A 59 -6.98 -4.30 1.79
CA MET A 59 -6.34 -2.98 1.83
C MET A 59 -5.75 -2.57 0.48
N GLN A 60 -4.93 -3.43 -0.13
CA GLN A 60 -4.43 -3.29 -1.50
C GLN A 60 -4.00 -4.65 -2.05
N TYR A 61 -4.57 -5.06 -3.17
CA TYR A 61 -4.34 -6.38 -3.76
C TYR A 61 -4.59 -6.38 -5.26
N VAL A 62 -4.13 -7.43 -5.94
CA VAL A 62 -4.42 -7.67 -7.35
C VAL A 62 -5.67 -8.53 -7.47
N ASP A 63 -6.67 -8.03 -8.19
CA ASP A 63 -7.90 -8.77 -8.46
C ASP A 63 -7.70 -9.87 -9.54
N PRO A 64 -8.70 -10.73 -9.80
CA PRO A 64 -8.59 -11.75 -10.84
C PRO A 64 -8.41 -11.23 -12.27
N ASN A 65 -8.72 -9.95 -12.54
CA ASN A 65 -8.52 -9.31 -13.84
C ASN A 65 -7.09 -8.75 -13.99
N GLY A 66 -6.32 -8.69 -12.89
CA GLY A 66 -4.97 -8.15 -12.86
C GLY A 66 -4.91 -6.69 -12.40
N ASP A 67 -6.02 -6.12 -11.95
CA ASP A 67 -6.11 -4.73 -11.51
C ASP A 67 -5.72 -4.59 -10.04
N VAL A 68 -4.98 -3.53 -9.71
CA VAL A 68 -4.67 -3.18 -8.32
C VAL A 68 -5.86 -2.46 -7.71
N ILE A 69 -6.46 -3.03 -6.67
CA ILE A 69 -7.69 -2.56 -6.00
C ILE A 69 -7.57 -2.63 -4.47
N GLY A 70 -8.54 -2.05 -3.75
CA GLY A 70 -8.63 -2.09 -2.29
C GLY A 70 -8.75 -0.70 -1.67
N MET A 71 -8.92 -0.65 -0.35
CA MET A 71 -9.12 0.59 0.42
C MET A 71 -8.06 1.66 0.12
N ARG A 72 -6.77 1.29 0.18
CA ARG A 72 -5.65 2.23 -0.02
C ARG A 72 -5.60 2.73 -1.46
N VAL A 73 -5.93 1.86 -2.42
CA VAL A 73 -6.06 2.24 -3.83
C VAL A 73 -7.20 3.24 -4.05
N ASP A 74 -8.36 3.02 -3.42
CA ASP A 74 -9.48 3.95 -3.48
C ASP A 74 -9.14 5.30 -2.85
N LEU A 75 -8.40 5.28 -1.73
CA LEU A 75 -7.85 6.47 -1.08
C LEU A 75 -6.88 7.22 -2.01
N GLY A 76 -5.90 6.53 -2.60
CA GLY A 76 -4.94 7.11 -3.54
C GLY A 76 -5.58 7.72 -4.79
N LYS A 77 -6.62 7.07 -5.34
CA LYS A 77 -7.42 7.62 -6.45
C LYS A 77 -8.14 8.91 -6.07
N GLU A 78 -8.76 8.96 -4.90
CA GLU A 78 -9.44 10.17 -4.43
C GLU A 78 -8.45 11.31 -4.12
N ILE A 79 -7.26 10.99 -3.57
CA ILE A 79 -6.18 11.97 -3.38
C ILE A 79 -5.76 12.56 -4.74
N ALA A 80 -5.46 11.73 -5.73
CA ALA A 80 -5.05 12.19 -7.06
C ALA A 80 -6.13 13.10 -7.69
N LYS A 81 -7.39 12.70 -7.60
CA LYS A 81 -8.53 13.50 -8.08
C LYS A 81 -8.62 14.87 -7.41
N ARG A 82 -8.47 14.95 -6.08
CA ARG A 82 -8.48 16.21 -5.32
C ARG A 82 -7.27 17.10 -5.61
N LEU A 83 -6.16 16.52 -6.05
CA LEU A 83 -4.97 17.22 -6.54
C LEU A 83 -5.03 17.56 -8.03
N CYS A 84 -6.11 17.19 -8.74
CA CYS A 84 -6.26 17.37 -10.19
C CYS A 84 -5.23 16.61 -11.02
N LEU A 85 -4.85 15.41 -10.57
CA LEU A 85 -3.85 14.55 -11.20
C LEU A 85 -4.48 13.22 -11.62
N THR A 86 -3.87 12.58 -12.62
CA THR A 86 -4.17 11.19 -12.98
C THR A 86 -3.48 10.24 -11.99
N PRO A 87 -4.20 9.30 -11.34
CA PRO A 87 -3.55 8.31 -10.48
C PRO A 87 -2.80 7.27 -11.31
N LYS A 88 -1.60 6.89 -10.88
CA LYS A 88 -0.83 5.78 -11.46
C LYS A 88 -0.21 4.95 -10.35
N PHE A 89 -0.57 3.67 -10.29
CA PHE A 89 -0.02 2.74 -9.31
C PHE A 89 1.13 1.93 -9.90
N VAL A 90 2.24 1.85 -9.16
CA VAL A 90 3.40 1.01 -9.47
C VAL A 90 3.46 -0.10 -8.44
N ASN A 91 2.99 -1.30 -8.82
CA ASN A 91 3.05 -2.47 -7.95
C ASN A 91 4.49 -3.00 -7.87
N ILE A 92 5.08 -2.96 -6.68
CA ILE A 92 6.49 -3.28 -6.42
C ILE A 92 6.67 -3.87 -5.02
N GLU A 93 7.75 -4.62 -4.81
CA GLU A 93 8.14 -5.16 -3.51
C GLU A 93 8.39 -4.04 -2.49
N PHE A 94 7.96 -4.25 -1.24
CA PHE A 94 8.04 -3.27 -0.15
C PHE A 94 9.45 -2.70 0.05
N GLU A 95 10.48 -3.54 0.00
CA GLU A 95 11.88 -3.14 0.17
C GLU A 95 12.38 -2.13 -0.88
N ALA A 96 11.75 -2.07 -2.05
CA ALA A 96 12.12 -1.16 -3.12
C ALA A 96 11.46 0.23 -3.00
N GLN A 97 10.43 0.37 -2.14
CA GLN A 97 9.56 1.55 -2.05
C GLN A 97 10.28 2.81 -1.52
N ILE A 98 11.01 2.69 -0.41
CA ILE A 98 11.76 3.83 0.17
C ILE A 98 12.89 4.29 -0.77
N PRO A 99 13.78 3.40 -1.27
CA PRO A 99 14.83 3.83 -2.18
C PRO A 99 14.31 4.49 -3.46
N GLY A 100 13.16 4.04 -3.98
CA GLY A 100 12.62 4.63 -5.20
C GLY A 100 11.91 5.96 -5.01
N VAL A 101 11.26 6.21 -3.86
CA VAL A 101 10.69 7.54 -3.59
C VAL A 101 11.82 8.56 -3.43
N GLN A 102 12.89 8.19 -2.71
CA GLN A 102 14.09 9.03 -2.57
C GLN A 102 14.78 9.32 -3.90
N ALA A 103 14.72 8.38 -4.86
CA ALA A 103 15.26 8.54 -6.20
C ALA A 103 14.31 9.25 -7.17
N GLY A 104 13.12 9.66 -6.73
CA GLY A 104 12.12 10.33 -7.58
C GLY A 104 11.52 9.43 -8.66
N ARG A 105 11.49 8.10 -8.45
CA ARG A 105 10.85 7.16 -9.38
C ARG A 105 9.31 7.15 -9.27
N TRP A 106 8.80 7.65 -8.14
CA TRP A 106 7.39 7.85 -7.82
C TRP A 106 7.28 8.97 -6.80
N ASP A 107 6.08 9.51 -6.65
CA ASP A 107 5.79 10.70 -5.84
C ASP A 107 5.47 10.34 -4.39
N MET A 108 4.85 9.16 -4.19
CA MET A 108 4.47 8.69 -2.86
C MET A 108 4.44 7.16 -2.77
N ILE A 109 4.43 6.68 -1.53
CA ILE A 109 4.27 5.28 -1.15
C ILE A 109 2.87 5.11 -0.57
N ASP A 110 2.03 4.36 -1.27
CA ASP A 110 0.65 4.02 -0.93
C ASP A 110 0.55 2.52 -0.59
N THR A 111 1.07 2.15 0.57
CA THR A 111 1.08 0.74 1.07
C THR A 111 0.62 0.64 2.53
N GLY A 112 0.45 1.78 3.22
CA GLY A 112 0.21 1.79 4.66
C GLY A 112 1.43 1.28 5.41
N MET A 113 2.52 2.05 5.37
CA MET A 113 3.76 1.70 6.03
C MET A 113 3.70 2.11 7.50
N PHE A 114 4.02 1.21 8.43
CA PHE A 114 4.10 1.58 9.85
C PHE A 114 5.02 2.77 10.06
N TYR A 115 4.52 3.76 10.77
CA TYR A 115 5.29 4.90 11.18
C TYR A 115 6.40 4.42 12.12
N THR A 116 7.65 4.72 11.77
CA THR A 116 8.77 4.56 12.69
C THR A 116 9.63 5.82 12.65
N PRO A 117 10.22 6.24 13.79
CA PRO A 117 11.16 7.37 13.79
C PRO A 117 12.31 7.17 12.79
N ALA A 118 12.83 5.95 12.66
CA ALA A 118 13.90 5.63 11.71
C ALA A 118 13.48 5.87 10.24
N ARG A 119 12.23 5.56 9.87
CA ARG A 119 11.70 5.90 8.53
C ARG A 119 11.53 7.41 8.39
N ALA A 120 10.97 8.07 9.40
CA ALA A 120 10.75 9.51 9.42
C ALA A 120 12.05 10.35 9.37
N GLU A 121 13.20 9.78 9.73
CA GLU A 121 14.51 10.41 9.53
C GLU A 121 14.93 10.45 8.05
N THR A 122 14.46 9.50 7.23
CA THR A 122 14.95 9.27 5.85
C THR A 122 13.97 9.66 4.76
N ILE A 123 12.67 9.72 5.09
CA ILE A 123 11.56 10.09 4.21
C ILE A 123 10.54 10.91 5.00
N ASP A 124 9.68 11.64 4.30
CA ASP A 124 8.54 12.29 4.92
C ASP A 124 7.43 11.25 5.11
N LEU A 125 6.79 11.27 6.28
CA LEU A 125 5.68 10.38 6.61
C LEU A 125 4.45 11.21 6.96
N VAL A 126 3.30 10.83 6.40
CA VAL A 126 1.99 11.43 6.71
C VAL A 126 1.10 10.34 7.31
N PRO A 127 0.93 10.29 8.66
CA PRO A 127 0.09 9.30 9.32
C PRO A 127 -1.40 9.56 9.05
N TYR A 128 -2.18 8.49 8.86
CA TYR A 128 -3.60 8.63 8.48
C TYR A 128 -4.51 7.52 9.03
N GLU A 129 -3.98 6.33 9.31
CA GLU A 129 -4.71 5.20 9.92
C GLU A 129 -3.87 4.59 11.05
N VAL A 130 -4.50 3.75 11.87
CA VAL A 130 -3.86 2.98 12.95
C VAL A 130 -4.06 1.50 12.68
N GLN A 131 -3.00 0.72 12.85
CA GLN A 131 -3.04 -0.73 12.76
C GLN A 131 -2.17 -1.34 13.85
N ALA A 132 -2.39 -2.62 14.09
CA ALA A 132 -1.52 -3.44 14.92
C ALA A 132 -1.06 -4.67 14.17
N VAL A 133 -0.11 -5.37 14.77
CA VAL A 133 0.37 -6.67 14.34
C VAL A 133 -0.52 -7.75 14.97
N SER A 134 -0.90 -8.73 14.18
CA SER A 134 -1.68 -9.89 14.59
C SER A 134 -0.97 -11.19 14.25
N ILE A 135 -1.27 -12.25 15.01
CA ILE A 135 -0.81 -13.61 14.76
C ILE A 135 -1.99 -14.44 14.29
N SER A 136 -1.96 -14.86 13.03
CA SER A 136 -2.91 -15.82 12.47
C SER A 136 -2.38 -17.24 12.63
N VAL A 137 -3.26 -18.18 12.99
CA VAL A 137 -2.95 -19.60 13.22
C VAL A 137 -3.92 -20.48 12.44
N PRO A 138 -3.66 -21.79 12.27
CA PRO A 138 -4.64 -22.70 11.68
C PRO A 138 -5.91 -22.75 12.54
N SER A 139 -7.07 -22.92 11.91
CA SER A 139 -8.35 -23.02 12.60
C SER A 139 -8.34 -24.07 13.71
N GLY A 140 -8.92 -23.71 14.85
CA GLY A 140 -8.91 -24.52 16.06
C GLY A 140 -7.62 -24.41 16.88
N ASN A 141 -6.65 -23.59 16.43
CA ASN A 141 -5.45 -23.19 17.15
C ASN A 141 -4.74 -24.37 17.84
N PRO A 142 -4.14 -25.29 17.06
CA PRO A 142 -3.59 -26.55 17.59
C PRO A 142 -2.49 -26.33 18.64
N GLU A 143 -1.80 -25.19 18.57
CA GLU A 143 -0.72 -24.81 19.46
C GLU A 143 -1.20 -24.04 20.71
N SER A 144 -2.52 -23.79 20.83
CA SER A 144 -3.15 -23.08 21.95
C SER A 144 -2.57 -21.69 22.22
N ILE A 145 -2.18 -20.97 21.17
CA ILE A 145 -1.62 -19.61 21.25
C ILE A 145 -2.75 -18.64 21.62
N SER A 146 -2.64 -17.93 22.73
CA SER A 146 -3.67 -16.97 23.18
C SER A 146 -3.13 -15.64 23.68
N SER A 147 -1.80 -15.54 23.76
CA SER A 147 -1.08 -14.37 24.24
C SER A 147 0.28 -14.30 23.56
N VAL A 148 0.93 -13.14 23.67
CA VAL A 148 2.31 -12.95 23.19
C VAL A 148 3.27 -13.97 23.83
N ASP A 149 3.11 -14.26 25.12
CA ASP A 149 3.98 -15.22 25.83
C ASP A 149 3.89 -16.65 25.28
N ASP A 150 2.75 -17.04 24.70
CA ASP A 150 2.55 -18.36 24.10
C ASP A 150 3.33 -18.56 22.79
N LEU A 151 3.91 -17.48 22.24
CA LEU A 151 4.79 -17.53 21.07
C LEU A 151 6.19 -18.09 21.41
N ALA A 152 6.54 -18.20 22.69
CA ALA A 152 7.80 -18.78 23.11
C ALA A 152 7.91 -20.24 22.64
N GLY A 153 8.97 -20.56 21.89
CA GLY A 153 9.18 -21.91 21.35
C GLY A 153 8.41 -22.21 20.06
N LYS A 154 7.67 -21.24 19.52
CA LYS A 154 6.92 -21.39 18.26
C LYS A 154 7.73 -20.95 17.05
N THR A 155 7.30 -21.39 15.87
CA THR A 155 7.78 -20.92 14.57
C THR A 155 6.73 -20.02 13.92
N ILE A 156 7.03 -18.72 13.83
CA ILE A 156 6.12 -17.73 13.27
C ILE A 156 6.67 -17.21 11.94
N GLY A 157 5.87 -17.31 10.88
CA GLY A 157 6.20 -16.80 9.56
C GLY A 157 5.86 -15.31 9.39
N VAL A 158 6.69 -14.56 8.68
CA VAL A 158 6.49 -13.12 8.45
C VAL A 158 7.09 -12.66 7.13
N GLU A 159 6.46 -11.68 6.47
CA GLU A 159 7.09 -10.96 5.36
C GLU A 159 8.27 -10.13 5.87
N ALA A 160 9.41 -10.19 5.19
CA ALA A 160 10.60 -9.43 5.57
C ALA A 160 11.27 -8.76 4.37
N PRO A 161 11.85 -7.56 4.54
CA PRO A 161 11.86 -6.76 5.77
C PRO A 161 10.51 -6.07 6.04
N GLY A 162 10.20 -5.75 7.30
CA GLY A 162 8.89 -5.19 7.67
C GLY A 162 8.78 -4.88 9.16
N TYR A 163 7.74 -4.14 9.55
CA TYR A 163 7.52 -3.76 10.95
C TYR A 163 7.16 -4.97 11.82
N GLU A 164 6.42 -5.90 11.24
CA GLU A 164 6.05 -7.20 11.80
C GLU A 164 7.30 -8.05 12.03
N PHE A 165 8.23 -8.05 11.07
CA PHE A 165 9.52 -8.72 11.21
C PHE A 165 10.37 -8.11 12.32
N ASP A 166 10.47 -6.77 12.38
CA ASP A 166 11.20 -6.07 13.44
C ASP A 166 10.57 -6.34 14.82
N THR A 167 9.23 -6.35 14.89
CA THR A 167 8.46 -6.68 16.10
C THR A 167 8.74 -8.10 16.60
N LEU A 168 8.66 -9.11 15.72
CA LEU A 168 8.94 -10.50 16.09
C LEU A 168 10.42 -10.71 16.46
N THR A 169 11.34 -10.02 15.78
CA THR A 169 12.78 -10.10 16.08
C THR A 169 13.08 -9.55 17.47
N ALA A 170 12.55 -8.37 17.79
CA ALA A 170 12.70 -7.78 19.12
C ALA A 170 12.08 -8.67 20.21
N MET A 171 10.94 -9.29 19.93
CA MET A 171 10.27 -10.22 20.85
C MET A 171 11.10 -11.50 21.07
N ALA A 172 11.70 -12.05 20.01
CA ALA A 172 12.58 -13.21 20.13
C ALA A 172 13.83 -12.91 20.96
N GLU A 173 14.42 -11.72 20.80
CA GLU A 173 15.53 -11.25 21.64
C GLU A 173 15.11 -11.09 23.11
N GLN A 174 13.92 -10.54 23.36
CA GLN A 174 13.37 -10.43 24.71
C GLN A 174 13.17 -11.81 25.36
N PHE A 175 12.58 -12.77 24.65
CA PHE A 175 12.39 -14.13 25.15
C PHE A 175 13.71 -14.82 25.46
N ALA A 176 14.74 -14.62 24.62
CA ALA A 176 16.07 -15.13 24.89
C ALA A 176 16.69 -14.51 26.17
N ALA A 177 16.54 -13.20 26.36
CA ALA A 177 17.00 -12.50 27.56
C ALA A 177 16.28 -12.96 28.84
N GLU A 178 15.01 -13.35 28.73
CA GLU A 178 14.20 -13.92 29.81
C GLU A 178 14.43 -15.43 30.04
N GLY A 179 15.22 -16.09 29.18
CA GLY A 179 15.47 -17.53 29.25
C GLY A 179 14.28 -18.40 28.85
N LYS A 180 13.32 -17.84 28.09
CA LYS A 180 12.18 -18.56 27.50
C LYS A 180 12.64 -19.43 26.32
N PRO A 181 11.86 -20.45 25.93
CA PRO A 181 12.09 -21.16 24.67
C PRO A 181 12.14 -20.20 23.47
N ALA A 182 13.04 -20.46 22.52
CA ALA A 182 13.29 -19.56 21.41
C ALA A 182 12.08 -19.44 20.47
N LEU A 183 11.61 -18.21 20.25
CA LEU A 183 10.71 -17.88 19.14
C LEU A 183 11.52 -17.90 17.84
N THR A 184 11.14 -18.77 16.91
CA THR A 184 11.76 -18.86 15.58
C THR A 184 10.99 -17.98 14.60
N VAL A 185 11.65 -16.97 14.05
CA VAL A 185 11.08 -16.07 13.03
C VAL A 185 11.49 -16.59 11.65
N GLN A 186 10.53 -17.09 10.88
CA GLN A 186 10.76 -17.56 9.51
C GLN A 186 10.34 -16.49 8.51
N THR A 187 11.27 -16.07 7.65
CA THR A 187 11.02 -14.96 6.72
C THR A 187 10.51 -15.44 5.36
N PHE A 188 9.63 -14.66 4.78
CA PHE A 188 9.06 -14.85 3.46
C PHE A 188 9.14 -13.55 2.65
N LYS A 189 9.05 -13.67 1.32
CA LYS A 189 9.04 -12.51 0.43
C LYS A 189 7.68 -11.82 0.36
N THR A 190 6.61 -12.56 0.62
CA THR A 190 5.24 -12.06 0.60
C THR A 190 4.44 -12.68 1.73
N ASN A 191 3.38 -12.00 2.18
CA ASN A 191 2.43 -12.57 3.13
C ASN A 191 1.73 -13.82 2.58
N ALA A 192 1.44 -13.85 1.28
CA ALA A 192 0.84 -15.02 0.63
C ALA A 192 1.72 -16.28 0.75
N ASP A 193 3.04 -16.14 0.62
CA ASP A 193 3.97 -17.26 0.81
C ASP A 193 3.98 -17.75 2.27
N ALA A 194 3.89 -16.83 3.24
CA ALA A 194 3.81 -17.17 4.66
C ALA A 194 2.52 -17.96 4.98
N TYR A 195 1.37 -17.54 4.46
CA TYR A 195 0.10 -18.28 4.61
C TYR A 195 0.10 -19.63 3.90
N GLN A 196 0.80 -19.76 2.76
CA GLN A 196 0.99 -21.06 2.12
C GLN A 196 1.82 -22.01 3.00
N ALA A 197 2.90 -21.52 3.60
CA ALA A 197 3.71 -22.30 4.54
C ALA A 197 2.92 -22.67 5.80
N LEU A 198 2.10 -21.76 6.33
CA LEU A 198 1.18 -22.03 7.44
C LEU A 198 0.19 -23.14 7.08
N SER A 199 -0.43 -23.06 5.91
CA SER A 199 -1.32 -24.12 5.42
C SER A 199 -0.62 -25.46 5.21
N ALA A 200 0.67 -25.45 4.88
CA ALA A 200 1.46 -26.66 4.70
C ALA A 200 1.91 -27.27 6.04
N GLY A 201 1.57 -26.65 7.18
CA GLY A 201 1.97 -27.10 8.52
C GLY A 201 3.45 -26.87 8.81
N GLN A 202 4.08 -25.90 8.12
CA GLN A 202 5.49 -25.55 8.33
C GLN A 202 5.68 -24.50 9.43
N LEU A 203 4.61 -23.82 9.81
CA LEU A 203 4.59 -22.74 10.79
C LEU A 203 3.51 -23.01 11.83
N ASP A 204 3.71 -22.51 13.04
CA ASP A 204 2.69 -22.52 14.11
C ASP A 204 1.73 -21.32 13.98
N GLY A 205 2.19 -20.24 13.33
CA GLY A 205 1.41 -19.06 13.01
C GLY A 205 2.11 -18.15 11.99
N THR A 206 1.43 -17.09 11.56
CA THR A 206 2.00 -16.05 10.72
C THR A 206 1.65 -14.66 11.28
N SER A 207 2.61 -13.76 11.25
CA SER A 207 2.43 -12.35 11.65
C SER A 207 2.00 -11.52 10.46
N ILE A 208 0.99 -10.67 10.65
CA ILE A 208 0.44 -9.81 9.61
C ILE A 208 -0.24 -8.57 10.21
N VAL A 209 -0.43 -7.53 9.40
CA VAL A 209 -1.32 -6.39 9.72
C VAL A 209 -2.73 -6.89 10.08
N GLU A 210 -3.29 -6.39 11.18
CA GLU A 210 -4.55 -6.87 11.75
C GLU A 210 -5.75 -6.80 10.78
N SER A 211 -5.90 -5.69 10.05
CA SER A 211 -6.96 -5.51 9.03
C SER A 211 -6.96 -6.54 7.90
N VAL A 212 -5.86 -7.28 7.71
CA VAL A 212 -5.73 -8.31 6.66
C VAL A 212 -6.18 -9.68 7.15
N THR A 213 -6.28 -9.89 8.48
CA THR A 213 -6.62 -11.20 9.04
C THR A 213 -8.00 -11.67 8.62
N SER A 214 -8.97 -10.76 8.49
CA SER A 214 -10.35 -11.07 8.09
C SER A 214 -10.43 -11.78 6.74
N PHE A 215 -9.63 -11.35 5.76
CA PHE A 215 -9.55 -11.99 4.45
C PHE A 215 -9.13 -13.45 4.54
N TYR A 216 -8.10 -13.76 5.34
CA TYR A 216 -7.62 -15.13 5.49
C TYR A 216 -8.53 -15.99 6.36
N GLN A 217 -9.47 -15.41 7.09
CA GLN A 217 -10.48 -16.15 7.85
C GLN A 217 -11.69 -16.56 6.99
N GLU A 218 -11.91 -15.96 5.82
CA GLU A 218 -13.12 -16.18 5.00
C GLU A 218 -13.32 -17.64 4.59
N ASP A 219 -12.24 -18.38 4.30
CA ASP A 219 -12.31 -19.79 3.92
C ASP A 219 -12.34 -20.77 5.12
N GLY A 220 -12.28 -20.22 6.35
CA GLY A 220 -12.34 -20.95 7.60
C GLY A 220 -11.08 -21.77 7.95
N ARG A 221 -9.97 -21.62 7.20
CA ARG A 221 -8.73 -22.37 7.47
C ARG A 221 -7.85 -21.72 8.52
N PHE A 222 -8.05 -20.44 8.79
CA PHE A 222 -7.24 -19.66 9.72
C PHE A 222 -8.11 -18.89 10.71
N GLU A 223 -7.53 -18.53 11.84
CA GLU A 223 -8.11 -17.64 12.85
C GLU A 223 -7.03 -16.74 13.46
N THR A 224 -7.41 -15.56 13.95
CA THR A 224 -6.49 -14.68 14.71
C THR A 224 -6.37 -15.18 16.14
N ALA A 225 -5.17 -15.59 16.56
CA ALA A 225 -4.86 -16.03 17.91
C ALA A 225 -4.54 -14.87 18.86
N VAL A 226 -3.82 -13.86 18.36
CA VAL A 226 -3.40 -12.67 19.11
C VAL A 226 -3.52 -11.47 18.18
N GLY A 227 -4.16 -10.39 18.62
CA GLY A 227 -4.23 -9.10 17.91
C GLY A 227 -3.70 -7.96 18.78
N GLY A 228 -3.68 -6.73 18.26
CA GLY A 228 -3.27 -5.54 19.02
C GLY A 228 -1.78 -5.49 19.41
N ILE A 229 -0.90 -6.30 18.80
CA ILE A 229 0.53 -6.29 19.12
C ILE A 229 1.17 -5.06 18.49
N ASN A 230 1.88 -4.26 19.30
CA ASN A 230 2.60 -3.08 18.83
C ASN A 230 1.76 -2.19 17.91
N GLU A 231 0.56 -1.82 18.37
CA GLU A 231 -0.29 -0.87 17.66
C GLU A 231 0.48 0.44 17.38
N ALA A 232 0.43 0.89 16.14
CA ALA A 232 1.10 2.09 15.69
C ALA A 232 0.39 2.71 14.47
N PRO A 233 0.55 4.02 14.25
CA PRO A 233 0.04 4.65 13.05
C PRO A 233 0.70 4.08 11.79
N LEU A 234 -0.08 3.93 10.72
CA LEU A 234 0.44 3.77 9.37
C LEU A 234 0.47 5.13 8.67
N ALA A 235 1.44 5.28 7.78
CA ALA A 235 1.68 6.51 7.06
C ALA A 235 1.86 6.27 5.55
N MET A 236 1.53 7.31 4.79
CA MET A 236 2.00 7.47 3.41
C MET A 236 3.42 8.03 3.43
N GLY A 237 4.29 7.51 2.55
CA GLY A 237 5.71 7.88 2.51
C GLY A 237 6.06 8.72 1.30
N PHE A 238 6.95 9.71 1.47
CA PHE A 238 7.34 10.65 0.41
C PHE A 238 8.83 10.94 0.45
N ALA A 239 9.40 11.43 -0.65
CA ALA A 239 10.74 12.01 -0.60
C ALA A 239 10.79 13.15 0.43
N LYS A 240 11.94 13.30 1.09
CA LYS A 240 12.15 14.38 2.07
C LYS A 240 11.90 15.76 1.47
N ASP A 241 11.22 16.60 2.24
CA ASP A 241 10.89 17.99 1.89
C ASP A 241 10.13 18.14 0.56
N SER A 242 9.44 17.07 0.13
CA SER A 242 8.68 17.10 -1.13
C SER A 242 7.41 17.94 -0.97
N LYS A 243 7.06 18.70 -2.00
CA LYS A 243 5.78 19.44 -2.00
C LYS A 243 4.58 18.50 -2.01
N SER A 244 4.74 17.30 -2.58
CA SER A 244 3.73 16.23 -2.59
C SER A 244 3.35 15.79 -1.18
N SER A 245 4.29 15.69 -0.23
CA SER A 245 3.97 15.30 1.16
C SER A 245 3.03 16.32 1.83
N ALA A 246 3.32 17.62 1.67
CA ALA A 246 2.51 18.69 2.22
C ALA A 246 1.11 18.77 1.58
N GLU A 247 1.02 18.65 0.25
CA GLU A 247 -0.26 18.69 -0.47
C GLU A 247 -1.13 17.47 -0.16
N VAL A 248 -0.56 16.27 -0.04
CA VAL A 248 -1.32 15.07 0.34
C VAL A 248 -1.77 15.16 1.80
N ALA A 249 -0.93 15.64 2.72
CA ALA A 249 -1.36 15.87 4.11
C ALA A 249 -2.54 16.86 4.22
N ARG A 250 -2.52 17.93 3.43
CA ARG A 250 -3.66 18.87 3.32
C ARG A 250 -4.92 18.16 2.81
N VAL A 251 -4.81 17.41 1.72
CA VAL A 251 -5.95 16.69 1.12
C VAL A 251 -6.54 15.66 2.08
N LEU A 252 -5.71 14.87 2.76
CA LEU A 252 -6.18 13.92 3.77
C LEU A 252 -6.87 14.63 4.95
N SER A 253 -6.34 15.77 5.40
CA SER A 253 -6.99 16.60 6.43
C SER A 253 -8.37 17.13 5.98
N GLU A 254 -8.51 17.51 4.71
CA GLU A 254 -9.79 17.91 4.12
C GLU A 254 -10.76 16.73 4.03
N MET A 255 -10.29 15.56 3.59
CA MET A 255 -11.08 14.32 3.53
C MET A 255 -11.56 13.86 4.91
N ARG A 256 -10.75 14.08 5.95
CA ARG A 256 -11.17 13.86 7.33
C ARG A 256 -12.26 14.85 7.76
N SER A 257 -12.13 16.11 7.36
CA SER A 257 -13.06 17.19 7.76
C SER A 257 -14.40 17.12 7.03
N ASP A 258 -14.41 16.66 5.78
CA ASP A 258 -15.63 16.56 4.96
C ASP A 258 -16.36 15.21 5.05
N GLY A 259 -15.79 14.25 5.79
CA GLY A 259 -16.40 12.95 6.08
C GLY A 259 -15.98 11.82 5.15
N TYR A 260 -15.29 12.10 4.04
CA TYR A 260 -14.88 11.04 3.10
C TYR A 260 -13.97 10.00 3.76
N LEU A 261 -12.95 10.44 4.52
CA LEU A 261 -11.98 9.52 5.11
C LEU A 261 -12.63 8.60 6.18
N PRO A 262 -13.43 9.12 7.13
CA PRO A 262 -14.23 8.28 8.02
C PRO A 262 -15.16 7.30 7.29
N ASP A 263 -15.89 7.75 6.26
CA ASP A 263 -16.81 6.89 5.51
C ASP A 263 -16.08 5.76 4.78
N LEU A 264 -14.87 6.03 4.24
CA LEU A 264 -14.03 5.00 3.64
C LEU A 264 -13.54 4.01 4.69
N PHE A 265 -13.07 4.50 5.84
CA PHE A 265 -12.57 3.65 6.92
C PHE A 265 -13.65 2.76 7.53
N GLU A 266 -14.88 3.25 7.69
CA GLU A 266 -16.01 2.44 8.15
C GLU A 266 -16.31 1.27 7.19
N GLN A 267 -16.23 1.49 5.87
CA GLN A 267 -16.47 0.44 4.87
C GLN A 267 -15.49 -0.73 4.96
N TYR A 268 -14.27 -0.46 5.45
CA TYR A 268 -13.17 -1.43 5.50
C TYR A 268 -12.78 -1.85 6.93
N ASP A 269 -13.53 -1.41 7.94
CA ASP A 269 -13.24 -1.67 9.37
C ASP A 269 -11.82 -1.23 9.79
N VAL A 270 -11.46 -0.01 9.38
CA VAL A 270 -10.14 0.59 9.64
C VAL A 270 -10.27 1.70 10.68
N THR A 271 -9.34 1.74 11.64
CA THR A 271 -9.26 2.83 12.62
C THR A 271 -8.44 3.98 12.06
N GLY A 272 -9.00 5.19 12.06
CA GLY A 272 -8.29 6.40 11.64
C GLY A 272 -7.25 6.86 12.67
N TYR A 273 -6.23 7.58 12.21
CA TYR A 273 -5.29 8.25 13.11
C TYR A 273 -5.92 9.51 13.72
N ASP A 274 -6.01 9.54 15.05
CA ASP A 274 -6.62 10.64 15.80
C ASP A 274 -5.76 11.90 15.90
N GLY A 275 -4.45 11.79 15.65
CA GLY A 275 -3.52 12.91 15.69
C GLY A 275 -3.60 13.82 14.45
N ASP A 276 -2.71 14.80 14.39
CA ASP A 276 -2.67 15.71 13.23
C ASP A 276 -2.18 14.98 11.97
N ILE A 277 -2.98 15.02 10.90
CA ILE A 277 -2.57 14.54 9.58
C ILE A 277 -1.67 15.61 8.96
N ALA A 278 -0.40 15.53 9.30
CA ALA A 278 0.65 16.44 8.86
C ALA A 278 1.91 15.68 8.51
N VAL A 279 2.82 16.33 7.77
CA VAL A 279 4.15 15.79 7.51
C VAL A 279 4.90 15.66 8.83
N SER A 280 5.33 14.45 9.15
CA SER A 280 6.13 14.13 10.32
C SER A 280 7.51 13.62 9.92
N THR A 281 8.53 14.10 10.63
CA THR A 281 9.95 13.79 10.40
C THR A 281 10.68 13.30 11.66
N GLY A 282 9.91 12.95 12.70
CA GLY A 282 10.40 12.54 14.02
C GLY A 282 9.22 12.09 14.89
N PRO A 283 9.46 11.57 16.11
CA PRO A 283 8.44 10.90 16.93
C PRO A 283 7.09 11.62 16.91
N LEU A 284 6.01 10.86 16.68
CA LEU A 284 4.66 11.42 16.78
C LEU A 284 4.39 11.79 18.24
N ASP A 285 3.85 12.98 18.47
CA ASP A 285 3.41 13.40 19.79
C ASP A 285 2.23 12.50 20.21
N SER A 286 2.34 11.91 21.41
CA SER A 286 1.31 11.08 22.05
C SER A 286 0.17 11.89 22.62
#